data_AF-A0A948VQE5-F1
#
_entry.id   AF-A0A948VQE5-F1
#
_cell.length_a   1.000
_cell.length_b   1.000
_cell.length_c   1.000
_cell.angle_alpha   90.00
_cell.angle_beta   90.00
_cell.angle_gamma   90.00
#
_symmetry.space_group_name_H-M   'P 1'
#
loop_
_entity.id
_entity.type
_entity.pdbx_description
1 polymer ?
#
loop_
_entity_poly.entity_id
_entity_poly.type
_entity_poly.pdbx_seq_one_letter_code
_entity_poly.pdbx_strand_id
1 'polypeptide(L)'
;MKNGIYVYGVIKTSPPCREAGREAGDPKEPARHSLWHQALAGGFGEIGIGDKSRRHVGTNVFTIGFKDLAAVVSNSPFIVYDSLTKEKTVKDLVTHQLVIEKIMAGFTIIPVKFGTMVETEDEVIKLMEKGYFVLRNALGKMEGKIELDLVAIWKLPKILSVIYDHNHRVQKKQQEIALKGDKVVVEDKVALGKLIEQALNTRKARDSRLILQALKKKAVEICLHDLTSDEMVFNAAFLIKASDKEIFYKALDKLDQRFEDTLNFRLVGPLPPYSFSTILFKRISQQEVEKAKKTLGLNGEITDKLLSHAYRQLALECHPDKNAGQDQLNFDLVNSAYRVLKDFARGGFFNVDIYHWEEQR
;
A
#
# COMPACT_ATOMS: atom_id res chain seq x y z
N MET A 1 -30.00 -8.77 3.00
CA MET A 1 -28.65 -8.19 3.13
C MET A 1 -28.83 -6.71 3.43
N LYS A 2 -28.21 -6.19 4.48
CA LYS A 2 -28.25 -4.75 4.80
C LYS A 2 -27.54 -4.01 3.66
N ASN A 3 -28.11 -2.91 3.17
CA ASN A 3 -27.41 -2.05 2.21
C ASN A 3 -26.35 -1.24 2.95
N GLY A 4 -25.24 -0.97 2.29
CA GLY A 4 -24.19 -0.10 2.80
C GLY A 4 -23.56 0.70 1.67
N ILE A 5 -22.52 1.43 2.01
CA ILE A 5 -21.80 2.31 1.12
C ILE A 5 -20.35 1.83 1.06
N TYR A 6 -19.91 1.49 -0.14
CA TYR A 6 -18.52 1.19 -0.42
C TYR A 6 -17.77 2.49 -0.66
N VAL A 7 -16.64 2.68 0.01
CA VAL A 7 -15.80 3.88 -0.14
C VAL A 7 -14.53 3.54 -0.92
N TYR A 8 -14.30 4.21 -2.04
CA TYR A 8 -13.12 4.00 -2.89
C TYR A 8 -11.96 4.93 -2.52
N GLY A 9 -12.26 6.18 -2.19
CA GLY A 9 -11.24 7.19 -1.98
C GLY A 9 -11.83 8.56 -1.64
N VAL A 10 -10.95 9.52 -1.38
CA VAL A 10 -11.34 10.92 -1.17
C VAL A 10 -10.63 11.78 -2.19
N ILE A 11 -11.37 12.70 -2.81
CA ILE A 11 -10.91 13.66 -3.81
C ILE A 11 -11.04 15.09 -3.29
N LYS A 12 -10.25 15.99 -3.87
CA LYS A 12 -10.42 17.44 -3.74
C LYS A 12 -11.50 17.90 -4.73
N THR A 13 -12.46 18.71 -4.28
CA THR A 13 -13.54 19.24 -5.14
C THR A 13 -13.23 20.62 -5.72
N SER A 14 -12.18 21.28 -5.23
CA SER A 14 -11.63 22.49 -5.86
C SER A 14 -10.88 22.11 -7.14
N PRO A 15 -11.00 22.90 -8.22
CA PRO A 15 -10.25 22.64 -9.46
C PRO A 15 -8.75 22.63 -9.15
N PRO A 16 -7.96 21.80 -9.87
CA PRO A 16 -6.51 21.80 -9.72
C PRO A 16 -6.00 23.21 -9.98
N CYS A 17 -5.10 23.71 -9.12
CA CYS A 17 -4.50 25.02 -9.33
C CYS A 17 -3.90 25.08 -10.75
N ARG A 18 -4.29 26.10 -11.53
CA ARG A 18 -3.56 26.45 -12.76
C ARG A 18 -2.11 26.65 -12.35
N GLU A 19 -1.21 25.78 -12.82
CA GLU A 19 0.22 26.06 -12.68
C GLU A 19 0.48 27.39 -13.40
N ALA A 20 0.78 28.43 -12.64
CA ALA A 20 1.14 29.73 -13.18
C ALA A 20 2.47 29.56 -13.96
N GLY A 21 2.38 29.29 -15.26
CA GLY A 21 3.53 29.25 -16.16
C GLY A 21 3.57 28.19 -17.27
N ARG A 22 2.49 27.49 -17.63
CA ARG A 22 2.50 26.58 -18.80
C ARG A 22 1.59 27.04 -19.93
N GLU A 23 2.14 26.99 -21.13
CA GLU A 23 1.57 27.44 -22.40
C GLU A 23 0.21 26.80 -22.68
N ALA A 24 -0.70 27.60 -23.22
CA ALA A 24 -1.98 27.17 -23.73
C ALA A 24 -1.78 26.10 -24.82
N GLY A 25 -1.97 24.82 -24.49
CA GLY A 25 -1.75 23.76 -25.47
C GLY A 25 -1.80 22.30 -25.01
N ASP A 26 -2.08 21.96 -23.74
CA ASP A 26 -2.26 20.54 -23.38
C ASP A 26 -3.63 20.02 -23.90
N PRO A 27 -3.65 19.08 -24.88
CA PRO A 27 -4.90 18.57 -25.45
C PRO A 27 -5.78 17.85 -24.42
N LYS A 28 -5.25 17.47 -23.25
CA LYS A 28 -5.98 16.80 -22.17
C LYS A 28 -6.65 17.74 -21.18
N GLU A 29 -6.33 19.03 -21.20
CA GLU A 29 -6.87 20.03 -20.27
C GLU A 29 -8.38 20.26 -20.44
N PRO A 30 -8.94 20.37 -21.67
CA PRO A 30 -10.37 20.48 -21.88
C PRO A 30 -11.13 19.22 -21.45
N ALA A 31 -10.55 18.05 -21.72
CA ALA A 31 -11.12 16.74 -21.35
C ALA A 31 -11.16 16.56 -19.82
N ARG A 32 -10.11 17.00 -19.11
CA ARG A 32 -10.11 17.03 -17.65
C ARG A 32 -11.22 17.93 -17.14
N HIS A 33 -11.28 19.19 -17.55
CA HIS A 33 -12.31 20.14 -17.10
C HIS A 33 -13.75 19.65 -17.36
N SER A 34 -14.00 19.01 -18.51
CA SER A 34 -15.30 18.39 -18.81
C SER A 34 -15.64 17.23 -17.87
N LEU A 35 -14.66 16.36 -17.55
CA LEU A 35 -14.83 15.27 -16.60
C LEU A 35 -15.07 15.78 -15.17
N TRP A 36 -14.45 16.89 -14.78
CA TRP A 36 -14.68 17.54 -13.49
C TRP A 36 -16.14 17.98 -13.31
N HIS A 37 -16.69 18.68 -14.31
CA HIS A 37 -18.08 19.17 -14.25
C HIS A 37 -19.11 18.03 -14.34
N GLN A 38 -18.86 17.00 -15.15
CA GLN A 38 -19.75 15.83 -15.24
C GLN A 38 -19.74 14.99 -13.96
N ALA A 39 -18.57 14.76 -13.36
CA ALA A 39 -18.46 13.92 -12.16
C ALA A 39 -19.14 14.55 -10.94
N LEU A 40 -19.03 15.87 -10.76
CA LEU A 40 -19.67 16.58 -9.65
C LEU A 40 -21.20 16.76 -9.84
N ALA A 41 -21.70 16.67 -11.07
CA ALA A 41 -23.13 16.84 -11.39
C ALA A 41 -23.88 15.52 -11.62
N GLY A 42 -23.20 14.42 -11.97
CA GLY A 42 -23.83 13.16 -12.38
C GLY A 42 -23.11 11.86 -11.95
N GLY A 43 -22.03 11.95 -11.17
CA GLY A 43 -21.23 10.80 -10.74
C GLY A 43 -20.26 10.28 -11.82
N PHE A 44 -19.59 9.17 -11.53
CA PHE A 44 -18.59 8.52 -12.39
C PHE A 44 -19.16 7.35 -13.22
N GLY A 45 -20.47 7.11 -13.14
CA GLY A 45 -21.19 6.08 -13.88
C GLY A 45 -21.15 4.70 -13.22
N GLU A 46 -21.69 3.70 -13.92
CA GLU A 46 -21.91 2.33 -13.44
C GLU A 46 -20.65 1.45 -13.48
N ILE A 47 -19.59 1.91 -12.81
CA ILE A 47 -18.26 1.28 -12.81
C ILE A 47 -17.90 0.62 -11.47
N GLY A 48 -18.76 0.74 -10.46
CA GLY A 48 -18.50 0.33 -9.09
C GLY A 48 -18.68 -1.17 -8.82
N ILE A 49 -18.21 -1.58 -7.64
CA ILE A 49 -18.38 -2.92 -7.07
C ILE A 49 -19.87 -3.20 -6.84
N GLY A 50 -20.34 -4.28 -7.45
CA GLY A 50 -21.74 -4.68 -7.43
C GLY A 50 -21.93 -6.13 -7.83
N ASP A 51 -23.16 -6.62 -7.65
CA ASP A 51 -23.53 -7.96 -8.04
C ASP A 51 -23.79 -8.04 -9.56
N LYS A 52 -22.72 -8.33 -10.32
CA LYS A 52 -22.80 -8.55 -11.78
C LYS A 52 -23.61 -9.79 -12.18
N SER A 53 -24.11 -10.59 -11.23
CA SER A 53 -24.89 -11.81 -11.52
C SER A 53 -26.35 -11.51 -11.90
N ARG A 54 -26.92 -10.38 -11.46
CA ARG A 54 -28.33 -10.03 -11.72
C ARG A 54 -28.52 -9.11 -12.93
N ARG A 55 -27.54 -8.27 -13.21
CA ARG A 55 -27.45 -7.38 -14.37
C ARG A 55 -25.95 -7.23 -14.64
N HIS A 56 -25.48 -7.35 -15.87
CA HIS A 56 -24.05 -7.19 -16.22
C HIS A 56 -23.53 -5.74 -16.07
N VAL A 57 -24.03 -5.00 -15.09
CA VAL A 57 -23.90 -3.57 -14.92
C VAL A 57 -23.26 -3.32 -13.55
N GLY A 58 -22.24 -2.47 -13.49
CA GLY A 58 -21.61 -2.08 -12.22
C GLY A 58 -22.56 -1.24 -11.37
N THR A 59 -22.19 -0.92 -10.14
CA THR A 59 -22.95 0.04 -9.34
C THR A 59 -22.59 1.47 -9.73
N ASN A 60 -23.56 2.39 -9.66
CA ASN A 60 -23.28 3.79 -9.90
C ASN A 60 -22.31 4.32 -8.84
N VAL A 61 -21.18 4.87 -9.29
CA VAL A 61 -20.19 5.53 -8.44
C VAL A 61 -20.50 7.02 -8.44
N PHE A 62 -20.60 7.61 -7.26
CA PHE A 62 -20.94 9.03 -7.07
C PHE A 62 -20.12 9.63 -5.93
N THR A 63 -20.34 10.91 -5.66
CA THR A 63 -19.60 11.65 -4.63
C THR A 63 -20.50 12.12 -3.51
N ILE A 64 -20.03 12.01 -2.27
CA ILE A 64 -20.61 12.69 -1.11
C ILE A 64 -19.67 13.82 -0.72
N GLY A 65 -20.14 15.06 -0.79
CA GLY A 65 -19.35 16.26 -0.54
C GLY A 65 -19.25 16.65 0.93
N PHE A 66 -18.08 17.16 1.34
CA PHE A 66 -17.88 17.83 2.61
C PHE A 66 -16.82 18.94 2.45
N LYS A 67 -17.25 20.20 2.53
CA LYS A 67 -16.41 21.38 2.26
C LYS A 67 -15.73 21.28 0.88
N ASP A 68 -14.40 21.42 0.81
CA ASP A 68 -13.57 21.31 -0.40
C ASP A 68 -13.11 19.87 -0.72
N LEU A 69 -13.71 18.87 -0.07
CA LEU A 69 -13.45 17.45 -0.28
C LEU A 69 -14.72 16.71 -0.70
N ALA A 70 -14.54 15.55 -1.34
CA ALA A 70 -15.62 14.59 -1.56
C ALA A 70 -15.14 13.15 -1.43
N ALA A 71 -15.95 12.32 -0.79
CA ALA A 71 -15.75 10.88 -0.79
C ALA A 71 -16.34 10.28 -2.07
N VAL A 72 -15.57 9.42 -2.73
CA VAL A 72 -16.01 8.63 -3.88
C VAL A 72 -16.58 7.33 -3.36
N VAL A 73 -17.86 7.08 -3.68
CA VAL A 73 -18.63 5.99 -3.10
C VAL A 73 -19.54 5.28 -4.11
N SER A 74 -20.03 4.10 -3.74
CA SER A 74 -21.14 3.44 -4.43
C SER A 74 -22.03 2.70 -3.44
N ASN A 75 -23.31 2.60 -3.75
CA ASN A 75 -24.22 1.73 -2.99
C ASN A 75 -23.89 0.26 -3.27
N SER A 76 -23.69 -0.53 -2.23
CA SER A 76 -23.41 -1.97 -2.33
C SER A 76 -24.07 -2.72 -1.18
N PRO A 77 -24.47 -3.99 -1.35
CA PRO A 77 -24.76 -4.85 -0.21
C PRO A 77 -23.61 -4.80 0.80
N PHE A 78 -23.93 -4.71 2.08
CA PHE A 78 -22.93 -4.70 3.15
C PHE A 78 -22.26 -6.08 3.21
N ILE A 79 -20.97 -6.12 2.92
CA ILE A 79 -20.18 -7.34 2.80
C ILE A 79 -19.00 -7.28 3.76
N VAL A 80 -18.79 -8.35 4.52
CA VAL A 80 -17.55 -8.57 5.28
C VAL A 80 -16.61 -9.40 4.41
N TYR A 81 -15.56 -8.76 3.90
CA TYR A 81 -14.66 -9.36 2.90
C TYR A 81 -13.93 -10.63 3.38
N ASP A 82 -13.73 -10.78 4.70
CA ASP A 82 -13.08 -11.96 5.30
C ASP A 82 -13.90 -13.25 5.13
N SER A 83 -15.19 -13.13 4.81
CA SER A 83 -16.10 -14.28 4.60
C SER A 83 -16.33 -14.64 3.13
N LEU A 84 -15.70 -13.92 2.18
CA LEU A 84 -15.89 -14.14 0.75
C LEU A 84 -14.94 -15.19 0.17
N THR A 85 -15.33 -15.78 -0.96
CA THR A 85 -14.42 -16.62 -1.74
C THR A 85 -13.30 -15.78 -2.34
N LYS A 86 -12.13 -16.42 -2.56
CA LYS A 86 -10.94 -15.76 -3.12
C LYS A 86 -11.24 -15.13 -4.48
N GLU A 87 -12.02 -15.80 -5.33
CA GLU A 87 -12.38 -15.34 -6.68
C GLU A 87 -13.19 -14.04 -6.62
N LYS A 88 -14.17 -13.96 -5.71
CA LYS A 88 -14.99 -12.76 -5.54
C LYS A 88 -14.16 -11.59 -4.99
N THR A 89 -13.31 -11.84 -4.00
CA THR A 89 -12.41 -10.83 -3.43
C THR A 89 -11.47 -10.25 -4.49
N VAL A 90 -10.84 -11.09 -5.32
CA VAL A 90 -9.97 -10.64 -6.41
C VAL A 90 -10.74 -9.80 -7.44
N LYS A 91 -11.94 -10.23 -7.83
CA LYS A 91 -12.79 -9.48 -8.78
C LYS A 91 -13.15 -8.09 -8.26
N ASP A 92 -13.50 -7.99 -6.98
CA ASP A 92 -13.87 -6.73 -6.36
C ASP A 92 -12.64 -5.82 -6.18
N LEU A 93 -11.47 -6.39 -5.86
CA LEU A 93 -10.21 -5.66 -5.78
C LEU A 93 -9.82 -5.04 -7.14
N VAL A 94 -9.95 -5.80 -8.23
CA VAL A 94 -9.74 -5.27 -9.58
C VAL A 94 -10.72 -4.15 -9.89
N THR A 95 -11.99 -4.30 -9.51
CA THR A 95 -13.01 -3.26 -9.73
C THR A 95 -12.70 -2.00 -8.93
N HIS A 96 -12.31 -2.13 -7.66
CA HIS A 96 -11.85 -1.03 -6.81
C HIS A 96 -10.73 -0.23 -7.49
N GLN A 97 -9.70 -0.93 -7.97
CA GLN A 97 -8.56 -0.31 -8.64
C GLN A 97 -8.99 0.45 -9.90
N LEU A 98 -9.80 -0.17 -10.76
CA LEU A 98 -10.29 0.45 -12.00
C LEU A 98 -11.08 1.74 -11.76
N VAL A 99 -11.90 1.79 -10.70
CA VAL A 99 -12.64 2.99 -10.32
C VAL A 99 -11.68 4.13 -9.97
N ILE A 100 -10.69 3.85 -9.13
CA ILE A 100 -9.74 4.86 -8.67
C ILE A 100 -8.87 5.37 -9.84
N GLU A 101 -8.36 4.47 -10.69
CA GLU A 101 -7.61 4.85 -11.90
C GLU A 101 -8.43 5.73 -12.85
N LYS A 102 -9.73 5.44 -13.02
CA LYS A 102 -10.62 6.26 -13.82
C LYS A 102 -10.76 7.68 -13.25
N ILE A 103 -10.86 7.80 -11.93
CA ILE A 103 -11.01 9.08 -11.23
C ILE A 103 -9.72 9.89 -11.29
N MET A 104 -8.57 9.24 -11.15
CA MET A 104 -7.24 9.86 -11.26
C MET A 104 -6.99 10.59 -12.58
N ALA A 105 -7.69 10.22 -13.65
CA ALA A 105 -7.57 10.91 -14.93
C ALA A 105 -7.96 12.40 -14.82
N GLY A 106 -8.95 12.72 -13.98
CA GLY A 106 -9.42 14.06 -13.69
C GLY A 106 -8.92 14.62 -12.37
N PHE A 107 -8.94 13.82 -11.30
CA PHE A 107 -8.87 14.26 -9.92
C PHE A 107 -7.60 13.80 -9.20
N THR A 108 -7.14 14.57 -8.21
CA THR A 108 -6.25 14.03 -7.18
C THR A 108 -7.11 13.25 -6.19
N ILE A 109 -6.81 11.97 -6.05
CA ILE A 109 -7.50 11.03 -5.16
C ILE A 109 -6.49 10.40 -4.20
N ILE A 110 -6.88 10.24 -2.95
CA ILE A 110 -6.24 9.30 -2.05
C ILE A 110 -7.11 8.05 -1.99
N PRO A 111 -6.56 6.86 -2.31
CA PRO A 111 -7.30 5.62 -2.17
C PRO A 111 -7.64 5.34 -0.71
N VAL A 112 -8.81 4.78 -0.47
CA VAL A 112 -9.18 4.19 0.81
C VAL A 112 -8.85 2.70 0.76
N LYS A 113 -8.47 2.10 1.91
CA LYS A 113 -8.19 0.67 2.00
C LYS A 113 -9.33 -0.14 1.38
N PHE A 114 -8.97 -1.09 0.51
CA PHE A 114 -9.91 -2.01 -0.10
C PHE A 114 -10.81 -2.68 0.94
N GLY A 115 -12.10 -2.75 0.63
CA GLY A 115 -13.12 -3.37 1.47
C GLY A 115 -13.70 -2.44 2.53
N THR A 116 -13.36 -1.15 2.50
CA THR A 116 -13.94 -0.16 3.42
C THR A 116 -15.42 0.06 3.10
N MET A 117 -16.26 -0.33 4.03
CA MET A 117 -17.72 -0.22 3.97
C MET A 117 -18.24 0.56 5.17
N VAL A 118 -19.22 1.43 4.94
CA VAL A 118 -19.97 2.15 5.99
C VAL A 118 -21.46 1.93 5.81
N GLU A 119 -22.26 2.19 6.84
CA GLU A 119 -23.69 1.85 6.80
C GLU A 119 -24.52 2.91 6.07
N THR A 120 -24.17 4.19 6.23
CA THR A 120 -24.98 5.31 5.76
C THR A 120 -24.12 6.46 5.24
N GLU A 121 -24.73 7.35 4.44
CA GLU A 121 -24.06 8.54 3.93
C GLU A 121 -23.62 9.47 5.07
N ASP A 122 -24.42 9.57 6.13
CA ASP A 122 -24.09 10.33 7.33
C ASP A 122 -22.81 9.84 8.01
N GLU A 123 -22.53 8.52 8.00
CA GLU A 123 -21.26 7.99 8.51
C GLU A 123 -20.07 8.44 7.65
N VAL A 124 -20.22 8.49 6.32
CA VAL A 124 -19.20 9.03 5.41
C VAL A 124 -18.93 10.50 5.75
N ILE A 125 -19.97 11.30 5.93
CA ILE A 125 -19.85 12.73 6.27
C ILE A 125 -19.12 12.90 7.62
N LYS A 126 -19.47 12.12 8.65
CA LYS A 126 -18.79 12.15 9.96
C LYS A 126 -17.31 11.77 9.86
N LEU A 127 -16.97 10.76 9.04
CA LEU A 127 -15.58 10.38 8.80
C LEU A 127 -14.81 11.51 8.09
N MET A 128 -15.40 12.12 7.06
CA MET A 128 -14.81 13.26 6.37
C MET A 128 -14.65 14.47 7.30
N GLU A 129 -15.62 14.74 8.18
CA GLU A 129 -15.57 15.82 9.15
C GLU A 129 -14.41 15.66 10.14
N LYS A 130 -14.31 14.49 10.78
CA LYS A 130 -13.22 14.18 11.72
C LYS A 130 -11.85 14.13 11.07
N GLY A 131 -11.79 13.56 9.87
CA GLY A 131 -10.56 13.42 9.10
C GLY A 131 -10.15 14.66 8.30
N TYR A 132 -10.96 15.72 8.30
CA TYR A 132 -10.87 16.82 7.33
C TYR A 132 -9.45 17.36 7.12
N PHE A 133 -8.78 17.74 8.21
CA PHE A 133 -7.43 18.30 8.13
C PHE A 133 -6.39 17.29 7.64
N VAL A 134 -6.47 16.04 8.11
CA VAL A 134 -5.54 14.96 7.72
C VAL A 134 -5.72 14.60 6.25
N LEU A 135 -6.97 14.43 5.81
CA LEU A 135 -7.34 14.12 4.42
C LEU A 135 -6.90 15.25 3.48
N ARG A 136 -7.19 16.51 3.83
CA ARG A 136 -6.81 17.68 3.03
C ARG A 136 -5.29 17.82 2.90
N ASN A 137 -4.55 17.61 3.99
CA ASN A 137 -3.10 17.67 3.96
C ASN A 137 -2.50 16.56 3.08
N ALA A 138 -2.99 15.33 3.23
CA ALA A 138 -2.53 14.22 2.41
C ALA A 138 -2.86 14.45 0.92
N LEU A 139 -4.02 15.04 0.59
CA LEU A 139 -4.39 15.36 -0.79
C LEU A 139 -3.45 16.41 -1.39
N GLY A 140 -3.11 17.45 -0.61
CA GLY A 140 -2.14 18.45 -1.03
C GLY A 140 -0.74 17.86 -1.27
N LYS A 141 -0.32 16.89 -0.47
CA LYS A 141 0.93 16.16 -0.69
C LYS A 141 0.89 15.34 -1.98
N MET A 142 -0.24 14.75 -2.35
CA MET A 142 -0.39 13.92 -3.56
C MET A 142 -0.72 14.71 -4.83
N GLU A 143 -1.10 15.98 -4.72
CA GLU A 143 -1.47 16.83 -5.85
C GLU A 143 -0.35 16.89 -6.91
N GLY A 144 -0.74 16.64 -8.17
CA GLY A 144 0.16 16.62 -9.33
C GLY A 144 1.14 15.44 -9.37
N LYS A 145 1.00 14.44 -8.50
CA LYS A 145 1.91 13.29 -8.40
C LYS A 145 1.23 11.98 -8.78
N ILE A 146 2.03 11.02 -9.18
CA ILE A 146 1.63 9.66 -9.53
C ILE A 146 2.61 8.68 -8.90
N GLU A 147 2.13 7.47 -8.63
CA GLU A 147 2.96 6.35 -8.20
C GLU A 147 3.39 5.52 -9.42
N LEU A 148 4.65 5.10 -9.42
CA LEU A 148 5.18 4.10 -10.34
C LEU A 148 5.84 2.99 -9.53
N ASP A 149 5.43 1.75 -9.75
CA ASP A 149 6.02 0.58 -9.13
C ASP A 149 7.07 -0.04 -10.04
N LEU A 150 8.28 -0.21 -9.51
CA LEU A 150 9.38 -0.86 -10.22
C LEU A 150 9.77 -2.15 -9.51
N VAL A 151 9.74 -3.24 -10.28
CA VAL A 151 10.30 -4.53 -9.89
C VAL A 151 11.46 -4.86 -10.80
N ALA A 152 12.60 -5.25 -10.24
CA ALA A 152 13.75 -5.77 -10.98
C ALA A 152 14.01 -7.22 -10.57
N ILE A 153 14.01 -8.12 -11.55
CA ILE A 153 14.17 -9.57 -11.35
C ILE A 153 15.37 -10.05 -12.17
N TRP A 154 16.27 -10.83 -11.57
CA TRP A 154 17.35 -11.44 -12.32
C TRP A 154 16.86 -12.47 -13.32
N LYS A 155 17.54 -12.52 -14.47
CA LYS A 155 17.49 -13.69 -15.34
C LYS A 155 18.44 -14.75 -14.80
N LEU A 156 17.92 -15.74 -14.07
CA LEU A 156 18.70 -16.69 -13.29
C LEU A 156 19.88 -17.34 -14.07
N PRO A 157 19.71 -17.83 -15.32
CA PRO A 157 20.83 -18.41 -16.06
C PRO A 157 21.97 -17.41 -16.32
N LYS A 158 21.63 -16.15 -16.61
CA LYS A 158 22.62 -15.10 -16.90
C LYS A 158 23.38 -14.69 -15.65
N ILE A 159 22.68 -14.48 -14.54
CA ILE A 159 23.34 -14.07 -13.30
C ILE A 159 24.23 -15.18 -12.75
N LEU A 160 23.82 -16.45 -12.86
CA LEU A 160 24.67 -17.56 -12.44
C LEU A 160 25.97 -17.64 -13.25
N SER A 161 25.93 -17.41 -14.58
CA SER A 161 27.13 -17.27 -15.40
C SER A 161 28.02 -16.13 -14.90
N VAL A 162 27.45 -14.94 -14.66
CA VAL A 162 28.20 -13.79 -14.14
C VAL A 162 28.85 -14.08 -12.80
N ILE A 163 28.14 -14.76 -11.88
CA ILE A 163 28.69 -15.17 -10.58
C ILE A 163 29.84 -16.16 -10.76
N TYR A 164 29.68 -17.15 -11.64
CA TYR A 164 30.75 -18.09 -11.95
C TYR A 164 31.97 -17.37 -12.52
N ASP A 165 31.80 -16.48 -13.48
CA ASP A 165 32.91 -15.82 -14.19
C ASP A 165 33.70 -14.85 -13.28
N HIS A 166 33.05 -14.23 -12.29
CA HIS A 166 33.64 -13.17 -11.47
C HIS A 166 33.94 -13.57 -10.01
N ASN A 167 33.64 -14.81 -9.60
CA ASN A 167 33.89 -15.28 -8.24
C ASN A 167 34.85 -16.47 -8.20
N HIS A 168 36.14 -16.17 -8.01
CA HIS A 168 37.19 -17.18 -7.91
C HIS A 168 36.95 -18.25 -6.83
N ARG A 169 36.24 -17.91 -5.73
CA ARG A 169 35.94 -18.90 -4.67
C ARG A 169 34.92 -19.93 -5.16
N VAL A 170 33.90 -19.49 -5.90
CA VAL A 170 32.91 -20.36 -6.53
C VAL A 170 33.60 -21.25 -7.59
N GLN A 171 34.42 -20.66 -8.47
CA GLN A 171 35.17 -21.40 -9.50
C GLN A 171 36.05 -22.48 -8.87
N LYS A 172 36.88 -22.11 -7.88
CA LYS A 172 37.79 -23.03 -7.21
C LYS A 172 37.03 -24.18 -6.55
N LYS A 173 35.96 -23.89 -5.80
CA LYS A 173 35.17 -24.93 -5.13
C LYS A 173 34.48 -25.86 -6.13
N GLN A 174 34.00 -25.33 -7.26
CA GLN A 174 33.40 -26.15 -8.31
C GLN A 174 34.45 -27.06 -9.00
N GLN A 175 35.67 -26.56 -9.23
CA GLN A 175 36.77 -27.36 -9.76
C GLN A 175 37.21 -28.46 -8.76
N GLU A 176 37.33 -28.14 -7.47
CA GLU A 176 37.63 -29.12 -6.42
C GLU A 176 36.59 -30.25 -6.38
N ILE A 177 35.30 -29.92 -6.55
CA ILE A 177 34.22 -30.90 -6.60
C ILE A 177 34.30 -31.73 -7.88
N ALA A 178 34.57 -31.11 -9.04
CA ALA A 178 34.72 -31.83 -10.30
C ALA A 178 35.88 -32.85 -10.26
N LEU A 179 36.99 -32.50 -9.61
CA LEU A 179 38.15 -33.39 -9.43
C LEU A 179 37.86 -34.61 -8.54
N LYS A 180 36.84 -34.55 -7.66
CA LYS A 180 36.44 -35.68 -6.81
C LYS A 180 35.64 -36.75 -7.56
N GLY A 181 35.06 -36.42 -8.74
CA GLY A 181 34.27 -37.35 -9.55
C GLY A 181 33.18 -38.06 -8.72
N ASP A 182 33.23 -39.39 -8.70
CA ASP A 182 32.24 -40.22 -7.98
C ASP A 182 32.33 -40.12 -6.44
N LYS A 183 33.37 -39.48 -5.89
CA LYS A 183 33.56 -39.30 -4.44
C LYS A 183 32.89 -38.04 -3.88
N VAL A 184 32.08 -37.33 -4.68
CA VAL A 184 31.38 -36.11 -4.25
C VAL A 184 30.32 -36.45 -3.21
N VAL A 185 30.47 -35.87 -2.02
CA VAL A 185 29.51 -36.01 -0.92
C VAL A 185 28.50 -34.86 -0.88
N VAL A 186 27.43 -35.00 -0.10
CA VAL A 186 26.37 -33.99 0.02
C VAL A 186 26.92 -32.68 0.59
N GLU A 187 27.85 -32.77 1.55
CA GLU A 187 28.48 -31.63 2.21
C GLU A 187 29.24 -30.74 1.22
N ASP A 188 29.85 -31.32 0.18
CA ASP A 188 30.53 -30.58 -0.87
C ASP A 188 29.55 -29.73 -1.69
N LYS A 189 28.40 -30.31 -2.06
CA LYS A 189 27.33 -29.60 -2.79
C LYS A 189 26.73 -28.49 -1.94
N VAL A 190 26.51 -28.74 -0.65
CA VAL A 190 26.02 -27.73 0.31
C VAL A 190 27.02 -26.58 0.46
N ALA A 191 28.32 -26.87 0.55
CA ALA A 191 29.35 -25.85 0.65
C ALA A 191 29.41 -24.96 -0.62
N LEU A 192 29.31 -25.55 -1.81
CA LEU A 192 29.23 -24.79 -3.06
C LEU A 192 27.96 -23.92 -3.11
N GLY A 193 26.81 -24.48 -2.73
CA GLY A 193 25.53 -23.76 -2.66
C GLY A 193 25.63 -22.51 -1.77
N LYS A 194 26.21 -22.63 -0.57
CA LYS A 194 26.44 -21.50 0.34
C LYS A 194 27.33 -20.41 -0.27
N LEU A 195 28.37 -20.77 -1.02
CA LEU A 195 29.23 -19.79 -1.69
C LEU A 195 28.48 -19.05 -2.81
N ILE A 196 27.65 -19.76 -3.57
CA ILE A 196 26.81 -19.17 -4.63
C ILE A 196 25.79 -18.22 -4.00
N GLU A 197 25.10 -18.64 -2.95
CA GLU A 197 24.13 -17.82 -2.22
C GLU A 197 24.76 -16.54 -1.67
N GLN A 198 25.94 -16.63 -1.04
CA GLN A 198 26.68 -15.45 -0.56
C GLN A 198 27.04 -14.49 -1.70
N ALA A 199 27.47 -15.03 -2.84
CA ALA A 199 27.82 -14.24 -4.02
C ALA A 199 26.60 -13.55 -4.62
N LEU A 200 25.47 -14.25 -4.71
CA LEU A 200 24.19 -13.71 -5.13
C LEU A 200 23.76 -12.60 -4.16
N ASN A 201 23.70 -12.83 -2.85
CA ASN A 201 23.29 -11.80 -1.88
C ASN A 201 24.15 -10.53 -1.95
N THR A 202 25.46 -10.69 -2.12
CA THR A 202 26.39 -9.55 -2.31
C THR A 202 26.06 -8.78 -3.60
N ARG A 203 25.80 -9.50 -4.70
CA ARG A 203 25.43 -8.89 -5.99
C ARG A 203 24.06 -8.23 -5.92
N LYS A 204 23.09 -8.83 -5.23
CA LYS A 204 21.74 -8.29 -5.01
C LYS A 204 21.81 -6.93 -4.34
N ALA A 205 22.54 -6.85 -3.23
CA ALA A 205 22.71 -5.61 -2.48
C ALA A 205 23.39 -4.52 -3.32
N ARG A 206 24.38 -4.89 -4.15
CA ARG A 206 25.06 -3.97 -5.06
C ARG A 206 24.11 -3.43 -6.14
N ASP A 207 23.41 -4.32 -6.83
CA ASP A 207 22.56 -3.97 -7.95
C ASP A 207 21.34 -3.16 -7.48
N SER A 208 20.74 -3.54 -6.35
CA SER A 208 19.68 -2.78 -5.66
C SER A 208 20.13 -1.34 -5.33
N ARG A 209 21.33 -1.18 -4.75
CA ARG A 209 21.89 0.16 -4.44
C ARG A 209 22.09 1.01 -5.69
N LEU A 210 22.56 0.42 -6.79
CA LEU A 210 22.75 1.12 -8.06
C LEU A 210 21.43 1.62 -8.65
N ILE A 211 20.40 0.77 -8.65
CA ILE A 211 19.05 1.13 -9.10
C ILE A 211 18.52 2.30 -8.26
N LEU A 212 18.57 2.17 -6.92
CA LEU A 212 18.09 3.20 -6.00
C LEU A 212 18.80 4.54 -6.23
N GLN A 213 20.13 4.55 -6.34
CA GLN A 213 20.91 5.78 -6.53
C GLN A 213 20.58 6.49 -7.84
N ALA A 214 20.34 5.74 -8.91
CA ALA A 214 20.02 6.30 -10.22
C ALA A 214 18.62 6.93 -10.27
N LEU A 215 17.63 6.30 -9.62
CA LEU A 215 16.24 6.75 -9.65
C LEU A 215 15.88 7.74 -8.53
N LYS A 216 16.64 7.75 -7.42
CA LYS A 216 16.32 8.57 -6.25
C LYS A 216 16.15 10.06 -6.54
N LYS A 217 16.98 10.63 -7.43
CA LYS A 217 16.89 12.06 -7.79
C LYS A 217 15.72 12.39 -8.72
N LYS A 218 15.02 11.37 -9.23
CA LYS A 218 13.88 11.51 -10.16
C LYS A 218 12.53 11.30 -9.47
N ALA A 219 12.55 11.02 -8.17
CA ALA A 219 11.37 10.83 -7.35
C ALA A 219 11.31 11.87 -6.22
N VAL A 220 10.08 12.22 -5.86
CA VAL A 220 9.75 13.04 -4.69
C VAL A 220 9.92 12.19 -3.43
N GLU A 221 9.46 10.96 -3.48
CA GLU A 221 9.49 10.00 -2.38
C GLU A 221 9.65 8.58 -2.95
N ILE A 222 10.23 7.68 -2.16
CA ILE A 222 10.50 6.29 -2.54
C ILE A 222 10.05 5.42 -1.39
N CYS A 223 9.37 4.34 -1.70
CA CYS A 223 8.95 3.34 -0.74
C CYS A 223 9.49 1.98 -1.17
N LEU A 224 10.38 1.40 -0.37
CA LEU A 224 10.91 0.05 -0.60
C LEU A 224 9.91 -1.00 -0.09
N HIS A 225 9.67 -2.02 -0.90
CA HIS A 225 8.81 -3.14 -0.55
C HIS A 225 9.64 -4.41 -0.33
N ASP A 226 9.03 -5.41 0.30
CA ASP A 226 9.64 -6.71 0.51
C ASP A 226 9.95 -7.42 -0.82
N LEU A 227 11.07 -8.14 -0.83
CA LEU A 227 11.45 -9.00 -1.92
C LEU A 227 10.78 -10.36 -1.72
N THR A 228 9.85 -10.72 -2.61
CA THR A 228 9.03 -11.92 -2.46
C THR A 228 9.67 -13.18 -3.06
N SER A 229 10.85 -13.07 -3.66
CA SER A 229 11.62 -14.19 -4.21
C SER A 229 13.12 -13.93 -4.23
N ASP A 230 13.92 -15.00 -4.32
CA ASP A 230 15.38 -14.91 -4.38
C ASP A 230 15.90 -14.23 -5.65
N GLU A 231 15.14 -14.31 -6.73
CA GLU A 231 15.47 -13.68 -8.02
C GLU A 231 15.12 -12.19 -8.03
N MET A 232 14.22 -11.75 -7.15
CA MET A 232 13.85 -10.35 -7.03
C MET A 232 14.98 -9.58 -6.35
N VAL A 233 15.45 -8.55 -7.05
CA VAL A 233 16.59 -7.72 -6.64
C VAL A 233 16.14 -6.37 -6.11
N PHE A 234 15.03 -5.87 -6.66
CA PHE A 234 14.49 -4.57 -6.32
C PHE A 234 12.98 -4.60 -6.43
N ASN A 235 12.29 -4.02 -5.45
CA ASN A 235 10.84 -3.82 -5.45
C ASN A 235 10.57 -2.51 -4.70
N ALA A 236 10.11 -1.49 -5.43
CA ALA A 236 9.84 -0.20 -4.82
C ALA A 236 8.77 0.60 -5.58
N ALA A 237 7.99 1.35 -4.84
CA ALA A 237 7.15 2.41 -5.37
C ALA A 237 7.94 3.73 -5.42
N PHE A 238 7.68 4.53 -6.45
CA PHE A 238 8.23 5.87 -6.63
C PHE A 238 7.10 6.88 -6.76
N LEU A 239 7.06 7.86 -5.87
CA LEU A 239 6.17 9.01 -6.00
C LEU A 239 6.88 10.04 -6.87
N ILE A 240 6.35 10.30 -8.06
CA ILE A 240 6.93 11.27 -8.99
C ILE A 240 5.91 12.36 -9.33
N LYS A 241 6.38 13.53 -9.74
CA LYS A 241 5.48 14.49 -10.38
C LYS A 241 5.03 13.92 -11.71
N ALA A 242 3.76 14.07 -12.05
CA ALA A 242 3.21 13.58 -13.32
C ALA A 242 3.93 14.20 -14.53
N SER A 243 4.44 15.44 -14.40
CA SER A 243 5.26 16.11 -15.43
C SER A 243 6.62 15.48 -15.67
N ASP A 244 7.16 14.75 -14.68
CA ASP A 244 8.53 14.24 -14.69
C ASP A 244 8.60 12.78 -15.16
N LYS A 245 7.45 12.22 -15.57
CA LYS A 245 7.30 10.84 -16.03
C LYS A 245 8.29 10.45 -17.13
N GLU A 246 8.44 11.28 -18.15
CA GLU A 246 9.38 11.02 -19.26
C GLU A 246 10.84 11.10 -18.81
N ILE A 247 11.15 11.90 -17.79
CA ILE A 247 12.50 11.97 -17.20
C ILE A 247 12.79 10.68 -16.44
N PHE A 248 11.80 10.15 -15.72
CA PHE A 248 11.91 8.89 -15.00
C PHE A 248 12.12 7.72 -15.96
N TYR A 249 11.32 7.62 -17.03
CA TYR A 249 11.44 6.56 -18.04
C TYR A 249 12.84 6.56 -18.70
N LYS A 250 13.34 7.72 -19.12
CA LYS A 250 14.70 7.84 -19.66
C LYS A 250 15.80 7.43 -18.68
N ALA A 251 15.58 7.59 -17.37
CA ALA A 251 16.53 7.14 -16.36
C ALA A 251 16.50 5.61 -16.21
N LEU A 252 15.30 5.01 -16.31
CA LEU A 252 15.13 3.56 -16.30
C LEU A 252 15.73 2.90 -17.56
N ASP A 253 15.53 3.48 -18.74
CA ASP A 253 16.13 2.96 -19.98
C ASP A 253 17.66 2.91 -19.92
N LYS A 254 18.28 3.91 -19.30
CA LYS A 254 19.74 3.92 -19.06
C LYS A 254 20.19 2.84 -18.08
N LEU A 255 19.35 2.54 -17.09
CA LEU A 255 19.62 1.43 -16.16
C LEU A 255 19.51 0.09 -16.88
N ASP A 256 18.45 -0.10 -17.67
CA ASP A 256 18.22 -1.32 -18.44
C ASP A 256 19.41 -1.63 -19.36
N GLN A 257 19.87 -0.63 -20.12
CA GLN A 257 21.08 -0.73 -20.94
C GLN A 257 22.33 -1.11 -20.14
N ARG A 258 22.52 -0.49 -18.96
CA ARG A 258 23.69 -0.74 -18.10
C ARG A 258 23.72 -2.16 -17.53
N PHE A 259 22.56 -2.77 -17.32
CA PHE A 259 22.48 -4.13 -16.77
C PHE A 259 22.55 -5.22 -17.84
N GLU A 260 22.68 -4.86 -19.12
CA GLU A 260 23.00 -5.77 -20.24
C GLU A 260 22.19 -7.07 -20.20
N ASP A 261 20.87 -6.93 -19.96
CA ASP A 261 19.91 -8.03 -19.93
C ASP A 261 20.08 -9.04 -18.78
N THR A 262 20.90 -8.74 -17.76
CA THR A 262 20.98 -9.55 -16.53
C THR A 262 19.78 -9.36 -15.60
N LEU A 263 19.11 -8.22 -15.71
CA LEU A 263 17.87 -7.88 -15.02
C LEU A 263 16.73 -7.71 -16.02
N ASN A 264 15.52 -8.05 -15.58
CA ASN A 264 14.28 -7.68 -16.21
C ASN A 264 13.59 -6.64 -15.33
N PHE A 265 13.42 -5.43 -15.86
CA PHE A 265 12.70 -4.35 -15.19
C PHE A 265 11.23 -4.36 -15.61
N ARG A 266 10.33 -4.45 -14.63
CA ARG A 266 8.89 -4.29 -14.79
C ARG A 266 8.45 -3.01 -14.10
N LEU A 267 8.00 -2.04 -14.88
CA LEU A 267 7.44 -0.79 -14.39
C LEU A 267 5.92 -0.81 -14.55
N VAL A 268 5.18 -0.51 -13.48
CA VAL A 268 3.72 -0.45 -13.46
C VAL A 268 3.27 0.94 -13.03
N GLY A 269 2.34 1.53 -13.80
CA GLY A 269 1.69 2.80 -13.48
C GLY A 269 1.31 3.61 -14.72
N PRO A 270 0.73 4.81 -14.55
CA PRO A 270 0.53 5.52 -13.28
C PRO A 270 -0.48 4.81 -12.36
N LEU A 271 -0.11 4.64 -11.09
CA LEU A 271 -0.97 4.06 -10.06
C LEU A 271 -1.46 5.15 -9.09
N PRO A 272 -2.60 4.92 -8.41
CA PRO A 272 -2.95 5.66 -7.20
C PRO A 272 -1.82 5.53 -6.17
N PRO A 273 -1.62 6.54 -5.29
CA PRO A 273 -0.50 6.56 -4.38
C PRO A 273 -0.70 5.59 -3.19
N TYR A 274 -0.92 4.30 -3.42
CA TYR A 274 -1.22 3.33 -2.38
C TYR A 274 -0.08 3.21 -1.36
N SER A 275 1.17 3.17 -1.84
CA SER A 275 2.34 3.04 -0.97
C SER A 275 2.62 4.33 -0.18
N PHE A 276 2.20 5.48 -0.72
CA PHE A 276 2.49 6.79 -0.13
C PHE A 276 1.34 7.41 0.64
N SER A 277 0.09 7.02 0.41
CA SER A 277 -1.08 7.55 1.11
C SER A 277 -2.28 6.65 0.86
N THR A 278 -2.63 5.82 1.84
CA THR A 278 -3.89 5.05 1.84
C THR A 278 -4.73 5.41 3.06
N ILE A 279 -5.97 5.81 2.85
CA ILE A 279 -6.89 6.14 3.94
C ILE A 279 -7.35 4.86 4.65
N LEU A 280 -7.24 4.85 5.96
CA LEU A 280 -7.82 3.84 6.83
C LEU A 280 -9.00 4.45 7.58
N PHE A 281 -10.22 4.05 7.20
CA PHE A 281 -11.40 4.33 8.01
C PHE A 281 -11.58 3.19 9.00
N LYS A 282 -11.44 3.53 10.28
CA LYS A 282 -11.68 2.61 11.38
C LYS A 282 -13.01 2.97 12.02
N ARG A 283 -13.90 1.98 12.08
CA ARG A 283 -15.09 2.02 12.93
C ARG A 283 -14.82 1.15 14.14
N ILE A 284 -15.01 1.72 15.33
CA ILE A 284 -14.98 0.98 16.59
C ILE A 284 -16.43 0.77 16.99
N SER A 285 -16.84 -0.47 17.26
CA SER A 285 -18.18 -0.75 17.77
C SER A 285 -18.27 -0.53 19.28
N GLN A 286 -19.49 -0.28 19.79
CA GLN A 286 -19.72 -0.22 21.23
C GLN A 286 -19.25 -1.51 21.93
N GLN A 287 -19.49 -2.67 21.31
CA GLN A 287 -19.11 -3.96 21.88
C GLN A 287 -17.59 -4.11 22.01
N GLU A 288 -16.81 -3.60 21.04
CA GLU A 288 -15.35 -3.60 21.12
C GLU A 288 -14.85 -2.69 22.24
N VAL A 289 -15.44 -1.51 22.41
CA VAL A 289 -15.10 -0.60 23.52
C VAL A 289 -15.39 -1.27 24.87
N GLU A 290 -16.58 -1.83 25.05
CA GLU A 290 -16.96 -2.48 26.31
C GLU A 290 -16.11 -3.72 26.61
N LYS A 291 -15.80 -4.53 25.58
CA LYS A 291 -14.87 -5.66 25.71
C LYS A 291 -13.48 -5.18 26.12
N ALA A 292 -12.95 -4.14 25.49
CA ALA A 292 -11.63 -3.61 25.78
C ALA A 292 -11.54 -2.98 27.18
N LYS A 293 -12.59 -2.26 27.62
CA LYS A 293 -12.73 -1.77 29.00
C LYS A 293 -12.66 -2.92 30.01
N LYS A 294 -13.44 -3.98 29.76
CA LYS A 294 -13.45 -5.18 30.61
C LYS A 294 -12.08 -5.86 30.66
N THR A 295 -11.39 -5.98 29.52
CA THR A 295 -10.03 -6.55 29.45
C THR A 295 -9.02 -5.74 30.28
N LEU A 296 -9.12 -4.41 30.29
CA LEU A 296 -8.20 -3.55 31.04
C LEU A 296 -8.68 -3.22 32.47
N GLY A 297 -9.79 -3.80 32.92
CA GLY A 297 -10.36 -3.52 34.25
C GLY A 297 -10.83 -2.07 34.43
N LEU A 298 -11.13 -1.37 33.34
CA LEU A 298 -11.53 0.04 33.37
C LEU A 298 -13.05 0.18 33.46
N ASN A 299 -13.52 1.01 34.40
CA ASN A 299 -14.93 1.37 34.55
C ASN A 299 -15.10 2.88 34.36
N GLY A 300 -16.16 3.28 33.63
CA GLY A 300 -16.51 4.70 33.46
C GLY A 300 -15.79 5.41 32.31
N GLU A 301 -15.51 6.70 32.49
CA GLU A 301 -14.90 7.58 31.49
C GLU A 301 -13.41 7.28 31.30
N ILE A 302 -12.98 7.17 30.04
CA ILE A 302 -11.60 6.81 29.68
C ILE A 302 -10.78 8.09 29.56
N THR A 303 -9.78 8.24 30.43
CA THR A 303 -8.76 9.31 30.30
C THR A 303 -7.40 8.70 29.93
N ASP A 304 -6.58 9.46 29.21
CA ASP A 304 -5.24 9.02 28.76
C ASP A 304 -4.35 8.54 29.92
N LYS A 305 -4.43 9.21 31.08
CA LYS A 305 -3.68 8.83 32.29
C LYS A 305 -4.13 7.48 32.84
N LEU A 306 -5.44 7.30 32.99
CA LEU A 306 -6.04 6.06 33.49
C LEU A 306 -5.70 4.88 32.57
N LEU A 307 -5.89 5.08 31.25
CA LEU A 307 -5.64 4.08 30.23
C LEU A 307 -4.16 3.66 30.18
N SER A 308 -3.24 4.63 30.22
CA SER A 308 -1.79 4.37 30.22
C SER A 308 -1.30 3.71 31.51
N HIS A 309 -1.95 3.97 32.64
CA HIS A 309 -1.63 3.34 33.91
C HIS A 309 -2.07 1.87 33.91
N ALA A 310 -3.34 1.59 33.58
CA ALA A 310 -3.89 0.24 33.53
C ALA A 310 -3.13 -0.66 32.54
N TYR A 311 -2.79 -0.13 31.35
CA TYR A 311 -1.99 -0.87 30.38
C TYR A 311 -0.61 -1.22 30.94
N ARG A 312 0.12 -0.27 31.56
CA ARG A 312 1.47 -0.53 32.10
C ARG A 312 1.45 -1.58 33.19
N GLN A 313 0.45 -1.56 34.06
CA GLN A 313 0.31 -2.55 35.12
C GLN A 313 0.10 -3.97 34.55
N LEU A 314 -0.86 -4.13 33.65
CA LEU A 314 -1.18 -5.44 33.03
C LEU A 314 -0.07 -5.92 32.08
N ALA A 315 0.59 -5.03 31.36
CA ALA A 315 1.70 -5.37 30.47
C ALA A 315 2.93 -5.90 31.24
N LEU A 316 3.16 -5.42 32.46
CA LEU A 316 4.21 -5.93 33.34
C LEU A 316 3.88 -7.32 33.91
N GLU A 317 2.60 -7.56 34.20
CA GLU A 317 2.09 -8.84 34.70
C GLU A 317 2.10 -9.94 33.63
N CYS A 318 1.84 -9.59 32.36
CA CYS A 318 1.79 -10.52 31.23
C CYS A 318 3.04 -10.53 30.34
N HIS A 319 4.18 -10.00 30.79
CA HIS A 319 5.35 -9.83 29.93
C HIS A 319 5.92 -11.18 29.44
N PRO A 320 6.16 -11.37 28.13
CA PRO A 320 6.55 -12.66 27.54
C PRO A 320 7.92 -13.17 28.02
N ASP A 321 8.84 -12.28 28.41
CA ASP A 321 10.14 -12.67 29.00
C ASP A 321 10.02 -13.32 30.39
N LYS A 322 8.88 -13.17 31.08
CA LYS A 322 8.67 -13.74 32.42
C LYS A 322 7.82 -15.02 32.41
N ASN A 323 6.87 -15.16 31.48
CA ASN A 323 5.95 -16.29 31.42
C ASN A 323 5.74 -16.78 29.97
N ALA A 324 6.00 -18.06 29.68
CA ALA A 324 5.82 -18.66 28.36
C ALA A 324 4.45 -19.35 28.20
N GLY A 325 3.78 -19.15 27.06
CA GLY A 325 2.58 -19.91 26.65
C GLY A 325 1.26 -19.13 26.78
N GLN A 326 0.50 -19.35 27.86
CA GLN A 326 -0.85 -18.76 28.06
C GLN A 326 -0.82 -17.23 28.26
N ASP A 327 0.27 -16.67 28.80
CA ASP A 327 0.36 -15.23 29.10
C ASP A 327 0.77 -14.37 27.91
N GLN A 328 1.30 -14.95 26.84
CA GLN A 328 1.59 -14.22 25.59
C GLN A 328 0.28 -13.85 24.85
N LEU A 329 -0.70 -14.76 24.87
CA LEU A 329 -2.07 -14.49 24.45
C LEU A 329 -2.74 -13.40 25.30
N ASN A 330 -2.43 -13.35 26.60
CA ASN A 330 -2.90 -12.28 27.49
C ASN A 330 -2.25 -10.94 27.16
N PHE A 331 -0.94 -10.91 26.84
CA PHE A 331 -0.24 -9.69 26.43
C PHE A 331 -0.79 -9.10 25.13
N ASP A 332 -1.00 -9.93 24.11
CA ASP A 332 -1.56 -9.49 22.83
C ASP A 332 -3.00 -8.97 23.00
N LEU A 333 -3.79 -9.62 23.85
CA LEU A 333 -5.14 -9.19 24.19
C LEU A 333 -5.14 -7.83 24.92
N VAL A 334 -4.26 -7.63 25.90
CA VAL A 334 -4.08 -6.37 26.64
C VAL A 334 -3.62 -5.25 25.71
N ASN A 335 -2.66 -5.53 24.83
CA ASN A 335 -2.16 -4.57 23.84
C ASN A 335 -3.25 -4.18 22.84
N SER A 336 -4.03 -5.16 22.35
CA SER A 336 -5.17 -4.92 21.47
C SER A 336 -6.25 -4.07 22.15
N ALA A 337 -6.62 -4.41 23.39
CA ALA A 337 -7.60 -3.62 24.17
C ALA A 337 -7.13 -2.18 24.41
N TYR A 338 -5.86 -1.99 24.75
CA TYR A 338 -5.28 -0.65 24.92
C TYR A 338 -5.33 0.15 23.61
N ARG A 339 -4.98 -0.46 22.47
CA ARG A 339 -5.07 0.20 21.16
C ARG A 339 -6.51 0.61 20.83
N VAL A 340 -7.49 -0.27 21.02
CA VAL A 340 -8.91 0.04 20.80
C VAL A 340 -9.37 1.22 21.64
N LEU A 341 -9.09 1.22 22.94
CA LEU A 341 -9.52 2.32 23.82
C LEU A 341 -8.76 3.61 23.55
N LYS A 342 -7.50 3.53 23.14
CA LYS A 342 -6.69 4.70 22.76
C LYS A 342 -7.21 5.35 21.48
N ASP A 343 -7.53 4.54 20.47
CA ASP A 343 -8.14 5.01 19.23
C ASP A 343 -9.54 5.59 19.52
N PHE A 344 -10.32 4.94 20.40
CA PHE A 344 -11.62 5.46 20.84
C PHE A 344 -11.52 6.78 21.61
N ALA A 345 -10.55 6.93 22.54
CA ALA A 345 -10.37 8.17 23.29
C ALA A 345 -9.98 9.35 22.38
N ARG A 346 -9.25 9.08 21.29
CA ARG A 346 -8.76 10.10 20.35
C ARG A 346 -9.83 10.61 19.38
N GLY A 347 -10.67 9.73 18.85
CA GLY A 347 -11.65 10.12 17.83
C GLY A 347 -13.01 9.45 17.96
N GLY A 348 -13.32 8.83 19.10
CA GLY A 348 -14.58 8.15 19.34
C GLY A 348 -14.74 6.92 18.45
N PHE A 349 -15.98 6.63 18.05
CA PHE A 349 -16.32 5.45 17.25
C PHE A 349 -15.84 5.49 15.79
N PHE A 350 -15.33 6.64 15.32
CA PHE A 350 -14.93 6.83 13.93
C PHE A 350 -13.57 7.52 13.88
N ASN A 351 -12.58 6.82 13.33
CA ASN A 351 -11.21 7.31 13.18
C ASN A 351 -10.77 7.28 11.72
N VAL A 352 -9.96 8.26 11.35
CA VAL A 352 -9.35 8.38 10.03
C VAL A 352 -7.86 8.48 10.20
N ASP A 353 -7.14 7.48 9.69
CA ASP A 353 -5.69 7.47 9.62
C ASP A 353 -5.23 7.45 8.16
N ILE A 354 -4.01 7.93 7.90
CA ILE A 354 -3.33 7.73 6.62
C ILE A 354 -2.21 6.73 6.84
N TYR A 355 -2.33 5.59 6.17
CA TYR A 355 -1.27 4.62 6.08
C TYR A 355 -0.23 5.09 5.06
N HIS A 356 1.02 5.11 5.52
CA HIS A 356 2.21 5.20 4.70
C HIS A 356 2.93 3.86 4.88
N TRP A 357 3.38 3.24 3.78
CA TRP A 357 4.17 2.02 3.91
C TRP A 357 5.47 2.34 4.64
N GLU A 358 5.70 1.71 5.80
CA GLU A 358 6.85 2.01 6.64
C GLU A 358 8.13 1.38 6.05
N GLU A 359 9.21 2.16 5.94
CA GLU A 359 10.57 1.62 5.82
C GLU A 359 10.87 0.82 7.09
N GLN A 360 10.88 -0.52 7.00
CA GLN A 360 11.58 -1.30 8.02
C GLN A 360 13.06 -0.92 7.93
N ARG A 361 13.54 -0.19 8.94
CA ARG A 361 14.94 0.18 9.13
C ARG A 361 15.83 -1.04 9.34
#